data_AF-A0A6P6EIN7-F1
#
_entry.id   AF-A0A6P6EIN7-F1
#
_cell.length_a   1.000
_cell.length_b   1.000
_cell.length_c   1.000
_cell.angle_alpha   90.00
_cell.angle_beta   90.00
_cell.angle_gamma   90.00
#
_symmetry.space_group_name_H-M   'P 1'
#
loop_
_entity.id
_entity.type
_entity.pdbx_description
1 polymer ?
#
loop_
_entity_poly.entity_id
_entity_poly.type
_entity_poly.pdbx_seq_one_letter_code
_entity_poly.pdbx_strand_id
1 'polypeptide(L)'
;MPYLKDELHHSGWNTCSSCFGDSTKSRTKLMLPCLISSRIYVVDVGSQPRAPKLHKVIEPQEVHSKCNLGNLHTSHCLASGEVMISSLGDPKGNAKGGFVLLDGETFQVKGTWERPGGAAPMGYDFWYQPRLNVMISTEWAAPNVFKNGFNPAHVKDGLYGSNIHIWDWQRHELIQTLPMKDGLIPLEVRFLHDPDATEGFVGCALSSSIQRFYQNEEATWSVEKVIQVPPKKVKGWMLPEMPGLITDILLSLDDRFLYFSNWIHGDVRQYDISDPRKPRLAGQVFLGGSIVKGGPVQVLEDQELTCQPEPLVVKGKRVAGGPQMIQLSLDGKRLYVTTSLYSDWDKQFYPDLIREGSVILQVDVDTEKGGLKLNPDFLVDFGKEPLGPALAHEMRYPGGDCTSDIWI
;
A
#
# COMPACT_ATOMS: atom_id res chain seq x y z
N MET A 1 -20.93 4.88 1.61
CA MET A 1 -21.15 3.47 2.02
C MET A 1 -22.26 3.41 3.06
N PRO A 2 -23.00 2.29 3.16
CA PRO A 2 -24.17 2.18 4.04
C PRO A 2 -23.85 1.96 5.52
N TYR A 3 -22.66 1.46 5.86
CA TYR A 3 -22.24 1.21 7.24
C TYR A 3 -21.11 2.16 7.68
N LEU A 4 -20.98 2.34 9.00
CA LEU A 4 -19.93 3.12 9.63
C LEU A 4 -18.83 2.21 10.16
N LYS A 5 -17.63 2.78 10.38
CA LYS A 5 -16.48 2.10 10.99
C LYS A 5 -15.98 0.88 10.19
N ASP A 6 -16.10 0.97 8.87
CA ASP A 6 -15.57 -0.03 7.95
C ASP A 6 -14.04 0.06 7.80
N GLU A 7 -13.52 1.29 7.76
CA GLU A 7 -12.14 1.60 7.34
C GLU A 7 -11.88 1.11 5.90
N LEU A 8 -12.39 1.85 4.91
CA LEU A 8 -11.98 1.64 3.52
C LEU A 8 -10.48 1.95 3.42
N HIS A 9 -9.72 1.08 2.75
CA HIS A 9 -8.27 1.18 2.69
C HIS A 9 -7.80 0.95 1.25
N HIS A 10 -7.52 -0.30 0.87
CA HIS A 10 -7.26 -0.70 -0.52
C HIS A 10 -8.51 -1.14 -1.26
N SER A 11 -8.34 -1.21 -2.57
CA SER A 11 -9.32 -1.55 -3.56
C SER A 11 -8.66 -2.27 -4.73
N GLY A 12 -9.47 -2.95 -5.54
CA GLY A 12 -8.98 -3.63 -6.74
C GLY A 12 -10.12 -3.88 -7.71
N TRP A 13 -9.77 -4.35 -8.90
CA TRP A 13 -10.74 -4.65 -9.94
C TRP A 13 -11.20 -6.10 -9.87
N ASN A 14 -12.42 -6.38 -10.31
CA ASN A 14 -12.90 -7.76 -10.50
C ASN A 14 -12.16 -8.50 -11.64
N THR A 15 -11.49 -7.76 -12.51
CA THR A 15 -10.79 -8.26 -13.70
C THR A 15 -9.62 -7.32 -13.98
N CYS A 16 -8.51 -7.86 -14.47
CA CYS A 16 -7.35 -7.08 -14.88
C CYS A 16 -6.64 -7.74 -16.06
N SER A 17 -5.44 -7.27 -16.39
CA SER A 17 -4.63 -7.76 -17.50
C SER A 17 -4.27 -9.25 -17.37
N SER A 18 -4.39 -9.83 -16.18
CA SER A 18 -4.26 -11.28 -15.97
C SER A 18 -5.34 -12.10 -16.69
N CYS A 19 -6.43 -11.47 -17.13
CA CYS A 19 -7.48 -12.07 -17.95
C CYS A 19 -7.32 -11.79 -19.45
N PHE A 20 -6.14 -11.37 -19.95
CA PHE A 20 -5.93 -10.91 -21.34
C PHE A 20 -6.50 -11.85 -22.43
N GLY A 21 -6.49 -13.17 -22.20
CA GLY A 21 -7.01 -14.17 -23.14
C GLY A 21 -8.54 -14.32 -23.16
N ASP A 22 -9.27 -13.70 -22.22
CA ASP A 22 -10.72 -13.85 -22.09
C ASP A 22 -11.46 -12.55 -22.42
N SER A 23 -11.89 -12.45 -23.68
CA SER A 23 -12.66 -11.29 -24.19
C SER A 23 -14.03 -11.08 -23.52
N THR A 24 -14.52 -12.04 -22.73
CA THR A 24 -15.78 -11.91 -21.99
C THR A 24 -15.64 -11.12 -20.69
N LYS A 25 -14.39 -10.93 -20.21
CA LYS A 25 -14.10 -10.24 -18.96
C LYS A 25 -13.89 -8.75 -19.18
N SER A 26 -14.35 -7.95 -18.22
CA SER A 26 -14.23 -6.50 -18.27
C SER A 26 -14.13 -5.89 -16.87
N ARG A 27 -13.32 -4.83 -16.74
CA ARG A 27 -13.15 -4.04 -15.51
C ARG A 27 -14.41 -3.22 -15.25
N THR A 28 -15.40 -3.82 -14.59
CA THR A 28 -16.71 -3.19 -14.36
C THR A 28 -17.03 -3.03 -12.89
N LYS A 29 -16.37 -3.78 -12.00
CA LYS A 29 -16.57 -3.69 -10.56
C LYS A 29 -15.27 -3.33 -9.84
N LEU A 30 -15.40 -2.45 -8.86
CA LEU A 30 -14.41 -2.21 -7.83
C LEU A 30 -14.74 -3.02 -6.59
N MET A 31 -13.72 -3.71 -6.08
CA MET A 31 -13.72 -4.50 -4.86
C MET A 31 -13.14 -3.63 -3.76
N LEU A 32 -13.92 -3.38 -2.71
CA LEU A 32 -13.54 -2.51 -1.60
C LEU A 32 -13.61 -3.30 -0.29
N PRO A 33 -12.59 -4.11 0.01
CA PRO A 33 -12.44 -4.70 1.34
C PRO A 33 -12.27 -3.61 2.40
N CYS A 34 -12.79 -3.89 3.59
CA CYS A 34 -12.80 -2.97 4.71
C CYS A 34 -11.87 -3.49 5.81
N LEU A 35 -10.85 -2.71 6.14
CA LEU A 35 -9.73 -3.11 7.01
C LEU A 35 -10.16 -3.39 8.44
N ILE A 36 -11.22 -2.75 8.95
CA ILE A 36 -11.66 -2.93 10.34
C ILE A 36 -12.88 -3.83 10.44
N SER A 37 -13.89 -3.63 9.58
CA SER A 37 -15.11 -4.43 9.67
C SER A 37 -14.97 -5.80 9.03
N SER A 38 -14.02 -6.02 8.12
CA SER A 38 -13.93 -7.20 7.24
C SER A 38 -15.08 -7.32 6.23
N ARG A 39 -15.88 -6.25 6.07
CA ARG A 39 -16.91 -6.18 5.03
C ARG A 39 -16.24 -5.99 3.67
N ILE A 40 -16.88 -6.46 2.61
CA ILE A 40 -16.44 -6.21 1.25
C ILE A 40 -17.59 -5.56 0.49
N TYR A 41 -17.34 -4.38 -0.06
CA TYR A 41 -18.28 -3.75 -0.99
C TYR A 41 -17.87 -4.05 -2.42
N VAL A 42 -18.85 -4.44 -3.24
CA VAL A 42 -18.70 -4.52 -4.70
C VAL A 42 -19.42 -3.31 -5.28
N VAL A 43 -18.68 -2.46 -5.99
CA VAL A 43 -19.21 -1.23 -6.58
C VAL A 43 -19.18 -1.34 -8.10
N ASP A 44 -20.32 -1.17 -8.73
CA ASP A 44 -20.45 -1.07 -10.17
C ASP A 44 -19.98 0.29 -10.68
N VAL A 45 -18.95 0.25 -11.52
CA VAL A 45 -18.43 1.42 -12.25
C VAL A 45 -18.50 1.22 -13.77
N GLY A 46 -18.89 0.04 -14.25
CA GLY A 46 -19.02 -0.25 -15.68
C GLY A 46 -20.25 0.40 -16.31
N SER A 47 -21.38 0.47 -15.59
CA SER A 47 -22.62 1.04 -16.14
C SER A 47 -22.54 2.56 -16.31
N GLN A 48 -22.05 3.28 -15.29
CA GLN A 48 -21.83 4.72 -15.30
C GLN A 48 -20.57 5.07 -14.49
N PRO A 49 -19.39 5.16 -15.13
CA PRO A 49 -18.12 5.36 -14.42
C PRO A 49 -18.07 6.61 -13.54
N ARG A 50 -18.80 7.67 -13.89
CA ARG A 50 -18.89 8.92 -13.13
C ARG A 50 -19.99 8.94 -12.06
N ALA A 51 -20.77 7.86 -11.95
CA ALA A 51 -21.77 7.68 -10.93
C ALA A 51 -21.76 6.22 -10.42
N PRO A 52 -20.68 5.79 -9.72
CA PRO A 52 -20.57 4.44 -9.17
C PRO A 52 -21.79 4.03 -8.33
N LYS A 53 -22.21 2.78 -8.44
CA LYS A 53 -23.37 2.24 -7.70
C LYS A 53 -22.97 1.05 -6.87
N LEU A 54 -23.44 1.00 -5.63
CA LEU A 54 -23.27 -0.21 -4.82
C LEU A 54 -23.99 -1.38 -5.50
N HIS A 55 -23.24 -2.44 -5.80
CA HIS A 55 -23.73 -3.64 -6.47
C HIS A 55 -24.04 -4.74 -5.48
N LYS A 56 -23.13 -4.99 -4.53
CA LYS A 56 -23.27 -6.04 -3.51
C LYS A 56 -22.52 -5.67 -2.24
N VAL A 57 -23.02 -6.15 -1.11
CA VAL A 57 -22.33 -6.14 0.18
C VAL A 57 -22.10 -7.59 0.58
N ILE A 58 -20.86 -7.93 0.92
CA ILE A 58 -20.51 -9.21 1.54
C ILE A 58 -20.26 -8.92 3.02
N GLU A 59 -21.12 -9.47 3.87
CA GLU A 59 -21.08 -9.21 5.30
C GLU A 59 -19.91 -9.94 5.98
N PRO A 60 -19.29 -9.36 7.03
CA PRO A 60 -18.14 -9.95 7.72
C PRO A 60 -18.36 -11.39 8.19
N GLN A 61 -19.58 -11.73 8.61
CA GLN A 61 -19.93 -13.07 9.10
C GLN A 61 -19.74 -14.15 8.03
N GLU A 62 -19.94 -13.82 6.75
CA GLU A 62 -19.70 -14.77 5.65
C GLU A 62 -18.20 -15.06 5.52
N VAL A 63 -17.36 -14.01 5.55
CA VAL A 63 -15.89 -14.14 5.50
C VAL A 63 -15.38 -14.90 6.73
N HIS A 64 -15.84 -14.54 7.92
CA HIS A 64 -15.42 -15.18 9.16
C HIS A 64 -15.78 -16.68 9.19
N SER A 65 -17.00 -17.03 8.75
CA SER A 65 -17.47 -18.42 8.79
C SER A 65 -16.82 -19.30 7.73
N LYS A 66 -16.61 -18.78 6.51
CA LYS A 66 -16.05 -19.56 5.40
C LYS A 66 -14.52 -19.58 5.37
N CYS A 67 -13.86 -18.53 5.86
CA CYS A 67 -12.42 -18.37 5.75
C CYS A 67 -11.70 -18.36 7.10
N ASN A 68 -12.40 -18.06 8.21
CA ASN A 68 -11.78 -17.78 9.50
C ASN A 68 -10.66 -16.73 9.37
N LEU A 69 -10.96 -15.66 8.64
CA LEU A 69 -10.11 -14.51 8.35
C LEU A 69 -10.87 -13.21 8.67
N GLY A 70 -10.14 -12.12 8.87
CA GLY A 70 -10.66 -10.80 9.18
C GLY A 70 -9.60 -9.71 9.01
N ASN A 71 -10.02 -8.45 9.01
CA ASN A 71 -9.19 -7.30 8.67
C ASN A 71 -8.62 -7.42 7.26
N LEU A 72 -9.49 -7.22 6.27
CA LEU A 72 -9.19 -7.42 4.86
C LEU A 72 -8.49 -6.21 4.24
N HIS A 73 -7.51 -6.42 3.36
CA HIS A 73 -6.61 -5.36 2.90
C HIS A 73 -6.49 -5.32 1.37
N THR A 74 -5.44 -5.89 0.79
CA THR A 74 -5.16 -5.81 -0.65
C THR A 74 -6.11 -6.71 -1.42
N SER A 75 -6.58 -6.29 -2.58
CA SER A 75 -7.35 -7.14 -3.48
C SER A 75 -6.78 -7.15 -4.89
N HIS A 76 -6.59 -8.35 -5.44
CA HIS A 76 -6.19 -8.56 -6.84
C HIS A 76 -7.13 -9.55 -7.54
N CYS A 77 -7.47 -9.25 -8.78
CA CYS A 77 -8.07 -10.19 -9.73
C CYS A 77 -7.06 -11.28 -10.11
N LEU A 78 -7.55 -12.49 -10.35
CA LEU A 78 -6.76 -13.66 -10.75
C LEU A 78 -7.03 -14.04 -12.20
N ALA A 79 -6.07 -14.70 -12.84
CA ALA A 79 -6.24 -15.28 -14.18
C ALA A 79 -7.37 -16.32 -14.23
N SER A 80 -7.71 -16.95 -13.09
CA SER A 80 -8.88 -17.85 -12.97
C SER A 80 -10.23 -17.13 -13.10
N GLY A 81 -10.24 -15.79 -13.10
CA GLY A 81 -11.44 -14.98 -13.02
C GLY A 81 -11.98 -14.80 -11.61
N GLU A 82 -11.25 -15.23 -10.58
CA GLU A 82 -11.58 -14.96 -9.17
C GLU A 82 -10.98 -13.62 -8.70
N VAL A 83 -11.45 -13.13 -7.55
CA VAL A 83 -10.78 -12.04 -6.82
C VAL A 83 -10.22 -12.61 -5.53
N MET A 84 -8.94 -12.33 -5.28
CA MET A 84 -8.25 -12.70 -4.05
C MET A 84 -8.02 -11.47 -3.18
N ILE A 85 -8.23 -11.59 -1.88
CA ILE A 85 -8.11 -10.50 -0.92
C ILE A 85 -7.26 -10.93 0.29
N SER A 86 -6.21 -10.20 0.63
CA SER A 86 -5.39 -10.50 1.81
C SER A 86 -6.09 -10.15 3.12
N SER A 87 -5.62 -10.79 4.18
CA SER A 87 -6.12 -10.67 5.54
C SER A 87 -4.97 -10.46 6.52
N LEU A 88 -5.17 -9.58 7.52
CA LEU A 88 -4.17 -9.33 8.57
C LEU A 88 -4.39 -10.23 9.79
N GLY A 89 -5.61 -10.75 9.99
CA GLY A 89 -5.90 -11.53 11.18
C GLY A 89 -7.04 -12.53 11.08
N ASP A 90 -7.29 -13.18 12.22
CA ASP A 90 -8.49 -13.99 12.45
C ASP A 90 -9.65 -13.11 12.99
N PRO A 91 -10.88 -13.64 13.10
CA PRO A 91 -12.02 -12.90 13.64
C PRO A 91 -11.87 -12.44 15.11
N LYS A 92 -10.83 -12.91 15.83
CA LYS A 92 -10.49 -12.49 17.20
C LYS A 92 -9.39 -11.40 17.22
N GLY A 93 -8.89 -11.00 16.04
CA GLY A 93 -7.82 -10.02 15.89
C GLY A 93 -6.42 -10.54 16.18
N ASN A 94 -6.21 -11.86 16.19
CA ASN A 94 -4.86 -12.44 16.24
C ASN A 94 -4.24 -12.42 14.84
N ALA A 95 -2.89 -12.41 14.75
CA ALA A 95 -2.20 -12.43 13.47
C ALA A 95 -2.52 -13.71 12.70
N LYS A 96 -2.87 -13.55 11.42
CA LYS A 96 -3.09 -14.64 10.47
C LYS A 96 -3.07 -14.10 9.05
N GLY A 97 -2.03 -14.44 8.29
CA GLY A 97 -1.87 -14.05 6.88
C GLY A 97 -2.47 -15.07 5.93
N GLY A 98 -3.75 -14.90 5.60
CA GLY A 98 -4.45 -15.73 4.62
C GLY A 98 -5.14 -14.89 3.56
N PHE A 99 -5.76 -15.56 2.59
CA PHE A 99 -6.37 -14.89 1.43
C PHE A 99 -7.78 -15.38 1.18
N VAL A 100 -8.74 -14.46 1.17
CA VAL A 100 -10.15 -14.73 0.83
C VAL A 100 -10.28 -14.84 -0.68
N LEU A 101 -10.92 -15.90 -1.17
CA LEU A 101 -11.31 -16.03 -2.58
C LEU A 101 -12.78 -15.69 -2.78
N LEU A 102 -13.04 -14.81 -3.74
CA LEU A 102 -14.36 -14.50 -4.26
C LEU A 102 -14.49 -15.00 -5.68
N ASP A 103 -15.67 -15.53 -6.01
CA ASP A 103 -16.07 -15.74 -7.39
C ASP A 103 -16.15 -14.39 -8.14
N GLY A 104 -15.52 -14.22 -9.30
CA GLY A 104 -15.42 -12.91 -9.94
C GLY A 104 -16.67 -12.46 -10.71
N GLU A 105 -17.74 -13.26 -10.75
CA GLU A 105 -19.02 -12.88 -11.36
C GLU A 105 -20.12 -12.71 -10.32
N THR A 106 -20.28 -13.68 -9.43
CA THR A 106 -21.30 -13.69 -8.39
C THR A 106 -20.83 -13.02 -7.09
N PHE A 107 -19.51 -12.84 -6.93
CA PHE A 107 -18.87 -12.32 -5.72
C PHE A 107 -19.26 -13.10 -4.46
N GLN A 108 -19.50 -14.40 -4.59
CA GLN A 108 -19.68 -15.28 -3.43
C GLN A 108 -18.33 -15.63 -2.82
N VAL A 109 -18.25 -15.68 -1.49
CA VAL A 109 -17.05 -16.16 -0.80
C VAL A 109 -16.91 -17.66 -1.04
N LYS A 110 -15.79 -18.07 -1.63
CA LYS A 110 -15.48 -19.48 -1.97
C LYS A 110 -14.71 -20.20 -0.87
N GLY A 111 -13.93 -19.46 -0.07
CA GLY A 111 -13.06 -20.00 0.95
C GLY A 111 -11.72 -19.27 0.98
N THR A 112 -10.66 -19.97 1.35
CA THR A 112 -9.28 -19.46 1.33
C THR A 112 -8.53 -19.90 0.07
N TRP A 113 -7.56 -19.11 -0.39
CA TRP A 113 -6.67 -19.52 -1.48
C TRP A 113 -5.64 -20.54 -1.00
N GLU A 114 -5.00 -20.27 0.14
CA GLU A 114 -4.04 -21.17 0.74
C GLU A 114 -4.68 -22.49 1.17
N ARG A 115 -3.89 -23.57 1.17
CA ARG A 115 -4.37 -24.87 1.68
C ARG A 115 -4.83 -24.77 3.14
N PRO A 116 -5.78 -25.61 3.58
CA PRO A 116 -6.22 -25.64 4.98
C PRO A 116 -5.04 -25.75 5.95
N GLY A 117 -4.93 -24.77 6.86
CA GLY A 117 -3.83 -24.70 7.83
C GLY A 117 -2.51 -24.11 7.28
N GLY A 118 -2.48 -23.68 6.02
CA GLY A 118 -1.31 -23.13 5.35
C GLY A 118 -1.16 -21.61 5.43
N ALA A 119 -1.95 -20.91 6.26
CA ALA A 119 -1.84 -19.46 6.42
C ALA A 119 -0.47 -19.06 6.99
N ALA A 120 0.07 -17.93 6.53
CA ALA A 120 1.26 -17.34 7.11
C ALA A 120 1.00 -16.84 8.54
N PRO A 121 2.05 -16.74 9.39
CA PRO A 121 1.91 -16.22 10.75
C PRO A 121 1.30 -14.82 10.81
N MET A 122 1.56 -13.98 9.81
CA MET A 122 1.07 -12.60 9.70
C MET A 122 0.81 -12.26 8.23
N GLY A 123 -0.03 -11.27 7.97
CA GLY A 123 -0.34 -10.81 6.61
C GLY A 123 -0.39 -9.29 6.52
N TYR A 124 -0.28 -8.79 5.29
CA TYR A 124 -0.53 -7.41 4.90
C TYR A 124 -0.85 -7.35 3.38
N ASP A 125 0.17 -7.22 2.55
CA ASP A 125 0.07 -7.11 1.10
C ASP A 125 0.51 -8.40 0.41
N PHE A 126 0.19 -8.54 -0.88
CA PHE A 126 0.69 -9.63 -1.70
C PHE A 126 0.75 -9.25 -3.18
N TRP A 127 1.66 -9.88 -3.89
CA TRP A 127 1.76 -9.79 -5.34
C TRP A 127 2.16 -11.14 -5.92
N TYR A 128 1.64 -11.49 -7.09
CA TYR A 128 1.90 -12.79 -7.72
C TYR A 128 2.39 -12.66 -9.17
N GLN A 129 3.21 -13.61 -9.59
CA GLN A 129 3.74 -13.76 -10.94
C GLN A 129 3.47 -15.18 -11.44
N PRO A 130 2.36 -15.42 -12.20
CA PRO A 130 1.95 -16.76 -12.59
C PRO A 130 2.96 -17.49 -13.48
N ARG A 131 3.65 -16.78 -14.39
CA ARG A 131 4.68 -17.38 -15.27
C ARG A 131 5.84 -17.99 -14.49
N LEU A 132 6.13 -17.42 -13.32
CA LEU A 132 7.21 -17.84 -12.43
C LEU A 132 6.73 -18.80 -11.32
N ASN A 133 5.44 -19.17 -11.33
CA ASN A 133 4.81 -19.99 -10.29
C ASN A 133 5.02 -19.47 -8.86
N VAL A 134 4.98 -18.15 -8.67
CA VAL A 134 5.25 -17.53 -7.36
C VAL A 134 4.21 -16.51 -6.95
N MET A 135 3.93 -16.47 -5.65
CA MET A 135 3.37 -15.30 -4.99
C MET A 135 4.25 -14.91 -3.81
N ILE A 136 4.35 -13.62 -3.54
CA ILE A 136 5.00 -13.08 -2.35
C ILE A 136 3.97 -12.34 -1.52
N SER A 137 3.99 -12.56 -0.20
CA SER A 137 3.17 -11.80 0.75
C SER A 137 4.00 -11.21 1.88
N THR A 138 3.50 -10.15 2.51
CA THR A 138 4.22 -9.36 3.51
C THR A 138 3.52 -9.35 4.87
N GLU A 139 4.09 -8.64 5.84
CA GLU A 139 3.70 -8.68 7.24
C GLU A 139 3.59 -7.27 7.84
N TRP A 140 2.45 -6.93 8.46
CA TRP A 140 2.34 -5.71 9.28
C TRP A 140 2.32 -6.01 10.78
N ALA A 141 1.15 -6.35 11.32
CA ALA A 141 0.93 -6.71 12.72
C ALA A 141 -0.43 -7.38 12.89
N ALA A 142 -0.64 -8.06 14.02
CA ALA A 142 -1.98 -8.51 14.38
C ALA A 142 -2.93 -7.32 14.57
N PRO A 143 -4.23 -7.43 14.22
CA PRO A 143 -5.23 -6.40 14.51
C PRO A 143 -5.24 -5.93 15.98
N ASN A 144 -5.08 -6.85 16.94
CA ASN A 144 -5.02 -6.51 18.35
C ASN A 144 -3.81 -5.63 18.74
N VAL A 145 -2.79 -5.54 17.90
CA VAL A 145 -1.55 -4.76 18.14
C VAL A 145 -1.70 -3.33 17.63
N PHE A 146 -2.36 -3.12 16.49
CA PHE A 146 -2.43 -1.81 15.82
C PHE A 146 -3.76 -1.06 15.99
N LYS A 147 -4.86 -1.74 16.36
CA LYS A 147 -6.23 -1.15 16.45
C LYS A 147 -6.41 0.00 17.44
N ASN A 148 -5.38 0.33 18.22
CA ASN A 148 -5.39 1.41 19.21
C ASN A 148 -4.24 2.41 18.96
N GLY A 149 -3.68 2.42 17.75
CA GLY A 149 -2.52 3.23 17.40
C GLY A 149 -1.20 2.48 17.54
N PHE A 150 -0.12 3.18 17.19
CA PHE A 150 1.24 2.67 17.26
C PHE A 150 1.80 2.77 18.69
N ASN A 151 2.33 1.66 19.20
CA ASN A 151 3.03 1.61 20.48
C ASN A 151 4.50 1.19 20.27
N PRO A 152 5.49 2.06 20.58
CA PRO A 152 6.91 1.71 20.48
C PRO A 152 7.33 0.48 21.30
N ALA A 153 6.62 0.16 22.39
CA ALA A 153 6.91 -1.03 23.19
C ALA A 153 6.63 -2.32 22.39
N HIS A 154 5.57 -2.35 21.58
CA HIS A 154 5.21 -3.50 20.75
C HIS A 154 6.29 -3.83 19.70
N VAL A 155 7.10 -2.85 19.29
CA VAL A 155 8.27 -3.09 18.42
C VAL A 155 9.33 -3.91 19.15
N LYS A 156 9.62 -3.57 20.41
CA LYS A 156 10.58 -4.29 21.24
C LYS A 156 10.11 -5.69 21.59
N ASP A 157 8.80 -5.86 21.72
CA ASP A 157 8.14 -7.15 21.99
C ASP A 157 8.06 -8.04 20.73
N GLY A 158 8.50 -7.56 19.56
CA GLY A 158 8.50 -8.32 18.31
C GLY A 158 7.10 -8.54 17.73
N LEU A 159 6.14 -7.65 18.01
CA LEU A 159 4.75 -7.79 17.58
C LEU A 159 4.46 -7.21 16.18
N TYR A 160 5.48 -6.63 15.54
CA TYR A 160 5.44 -6.13 14.16
C TYR A 160 6.25 -7.04 13.24
N GLY A 161 5.77 -7.18 12.01
CA GLY A 161 6.35 -8.04 10.98
C GLY A 161 7.77 -7.66 10.58
N SER A 162 8.52 -8.65 10.12
CA SER A 162 9.90 -8.49 9.63
C SER A 162 10.27 -9.51 8.54
N ASN A 163 9.28 -10.22 8.00
CA ASN A 163 9.48 -11.24 6.99
C ASN A 163 8.64 -10.95 5.74
N ILE A 164 9.07 -11.56 4.64
CA ILE A 164 8.20 -11.82 3.49
C ILE A 164 8.06 -13.34 3.31
N HIS A 165 6.94 -13.78 2.76
CA HIS A 165 6.64 -15.20 2.54
C HIS A 165 6.54 -15.48 1.05
N ILE A 166 7.21 -16.54 0.62
CA ILE A 166 7.19 -17.04 -0.75
C ILE A 166 6.25 -18.23 -0.81
N TRP A 167 5.36 -18.20 -1.79
CA TRP A 167 4.34 -19.21 -2.01
C TRP A 167 4.52 -19.82 -3.39
N ASP A 168 4.35 -21.14 -3.46
CA ASP A 168 4.14 -21.84 -4.73
C ASP A 168 2.73 -21.52 -5.23
N TRP A 169 2.66 -20.81 -6.35
CA TRP A 169 1.41 -20.28 -6.89
C TRP A 169 0.41 -21.37 -7.31
N GLN A 170 0.87 -22.47 -7.90
CA GLN A 170 0.01 -23.55 -8.36
C GLN A 170 -0.38 -24.51 -7.23
N ARG A 171 0.53 -24.74 -6.27
CA ARG A 171 0.26 -25.64 -5.14
C ARG A 171 -0.50 -24.95 -4.02
N HIS A 172 -0.48 -23.62 -3.96
CA HIS A 172 -1.06 -22.80 -2.90
C HIS A 172 -0.41 -23.07 -1.54
N GLU A 173 0.91 -23.20 -1.54
CA GLU A 173 1.71 -23.62 -0.37
C GLU A 173 2.81 -22.61 -0.09
N LEU A 174 2.97 -22.21 1.18
CA LEU A 174 4.12 -21.43 1.63
C LEU A 174 5.37 -22.31 1.55
N ILE A 175 6.36 -21.89 0.76
CA ILE A 175 7.59 -22.66 0.51
C ILE A 175 8.83 -22.05 1.17
N GLN A 176 8.81 -20.76 1.47
CA GLN A 176 9.94 -20.07 2.09
C GLN A 176 9.46 -18.87 2.91
N THR A 177 10.09 -18.62 4.06
CA THR A 177 9.97 -17.37 4.81
C THR A 177 11.33 -16.70 4.80
N LEU A 178 11.37 -15.44 4.38
CA LEU A 178 12.59 -14.65 4.27
C LEU A 178 12.61 -13.58 5.36
N PRO A 179 13.40 -13.78 6.44
CA PRO A 179 13.57 -12.76 7.46
C PRO A 179 14.45 -11.63 6.96
N MET A 180 14.05 -10.39 7.26
CA MET A 180 14.83 -9.19 6.95
C MET A 180 15.47 -8.65 8.22
N LYS A 181 16.80 -8.52 8.22
CA LYS A 181 17.55 -8.02 9.38
C LYS A 181 17.21 -6.56 9.72
N ASP A 182 17.09 -5.72 8.69
CA ASP A 182 16.80 -4.27 8.80
C ASP A 182 15.53 -3.90 8.01
N GLY A 183 14.52 -4.78 8.02
CA GLY A 183 13.24 -4.59 7.34
C GLY A 183 12.10 -4.80 8.32
N LEU A 184 11.66 -3.73 8.98
CA LEU A 184 10.54 -3.77 9.94
C LEU A 184 9.28 -3.19 9.31
N ILE A 185 8.16 -3.88 9.53
CA ILE A 185 6.85 -3.58 8.94
C ILE A 185 6.98 -3.55 7.40
N PRO A 186 7.32 -4.69 6.76
CA PRO A 186 7.24 -4.81 5.31
C PRO A 186 5.79 -4.67 4.85
N LEU A 187 5.48 -3.55 4.20
CA LEU A 187 4.15 -3.23 3.73
C LEU A 187 4.01 -3.65 2.26
N GLU A 188 3.99 -2.68 1.36
CA GLU A 188 3.72 -2.86 -0.06
C GLU A 188 4.82 -3.65 -0.77
N VAL A 189 4.41 -4.68 -1.52
CA VAL A 189 5.28 -5.52 -2.34
C VAL A 189 4.95 -5.33 -3.81
N ARG A 190 5.98 -5.16 -4.64
CA ARG A 190 5.85 -4.98 -6.09
C ARG A 190 6.89 -5.83 -6.80
N PHE A 191 6.44 -6.73 -7.67
CA PHE A 191 7.32 -7.27 -8.71
C PHE A 191 7.61 -6.21 -9.75
N LEU A 192 8.71 -6.36 -10.49
CA LEU A 192 8.83 -5.71 -11.79
C LEU A 192 7.63 -6.11 -12.67
N HIS A 193 7.19 -5.19 -13.54
CA HIS A 193 6.07 -5.40 -14.45
C HIS A 193 6.40 -6.38 -15.57
N ASP A 194 7.68 -6.46 -15.97
CA ASP A 194 8.18 -7.52 -16.85
C ASP A 194 7.86 -8.89 -16.24
N PRO A 195 6.96 -9.69 -16.85
CA PRO A 195 6.50 -10.94 -16.25
C PRO A 195 7.57 -12.05 -16.30
N ASP A 196 8.70 -11.83 -16.99
CA ASP A 196 9.87 -12.70 -16.98
C ASP A 196 10.90 -12.32 -15.90
N ALA A 197 10.76 -11.16 -15.24
CA ALA A 197 11.66 -10.73 -14.20
C ALA A 197 11.45 -11.48 -12.88
N THR A 198 12.52 -12.08 -12.37
CA THR A 198 12.50 -12.89 -11.13
C THR A 198 12.85 -12.07 -9.88
N GLU A 199 12.45 -10.80 -9.87
CA GLU A 199 12.79 -9.85 -8.81
C GLU A 199 11.73 -8.77 -8.62
N GLY A 200 11.86 -8.04 -7.51
CA GLY A 200 11.03 -6.90 -7.18
C GLY A 200 11.43 -6.29 -5.85
N PHE A 201 10.55 -5.47 -5.29
CA PHE A 201 10.82 -4.67 -4.11
C PHE A 201 9.72 -4.79 -3.06
N VAL A 202 10.10 -4.60 -1.80
CA VAL A 202 9.18 -4.40 -0.68
C VAL A 202 9.59 -3.14 0.10
N GLY A 203 8.60 -2.31 0.44
CA GLY A 203 8.79 -1.14 1.29
C GLY A 203 8.69 -1.53 2.76
N CYS A 204 9.74 -1.31 3.54
CA CYS A 204 9.72 -1.55 4.99
C CYS A 204 9.49 -0.23 5.73
N ALA A 205 8.28 -0.05 6.25
CA ALA A 205 7.82 1.22 6.77
C ALA A 205 8.67 1.70 7.95
N LEU A 206 8.72 0.93 9.04
CA LEU A 206 9.32 1.41 10.28
C LEU A 206 10.84 1.59 10.16
N SER A 207 11.51 0.70 9.41
CA SER A 207 12.94 0.82 9.12
C SER A 207 13.26 1.83 8.01
N SER A 208 12.25 2.33 7.29
CA SER A 208 12.39 3.26 6.17
C SER A 208 13.43 2.79 5.14
N SER A 209 13.31 1.53 4.77
CA SER A 209 14.20 0.85 3.82
C SER A 209 13.42 0.21 2.69
N ILE A 210 14.03 0.14 1.51
CA ILE A 210 13.54 -0.71 0.41
C ILE A 210 14.43 -1.93 0.33
N GLN A 211 13.79 -3.09 0.29
CA GLN A 211 14.46 -4.37 0.12
C GLN A 211 14.12 -4.92 -1.26
N ARG A 212 15.13 -5.39 -1.99
CA ARG A 212 14.96 -6.11 -3.25
C ARG A 212 14.87 -7.59 -2.94
N PHE A 213 13.79 -8.25 -3.35
CA PHE A 213 13.70 -9.71 -3.35
C PHE A 213 14.04 -10.23 -4.75
N TYR A 214 14.66 -11.40 -4.84
CA TYR A 214 15.09 -11.97 -6.13
C TYR A 214 15.30 -13.47 -6.05
N GLN A 215 15.19 -14.16 -7.19
CA GLN A 215 15.60 -15.55 -7.32
C GLN A 215 17.14 -15.64 -7.45
N ASN A 216 17.77 -16.44 -6.59
CA ASN A 216 19.22 -16.63 -6.56
C ASN A 216 19.68 -17.79 -7.46
N GLU A 217 20.99 -18.03 -7.52
CA GLU A 217 21.63 -19.07 -8.35
C GLU A 217 21.18 -20.49 -7.99
N GLU A 218 20.67 -20.71 -6.77
CA GLU A 218 20.13 -21.99 -6.31
C GLU A 218 18.63 -22.14 -6.62
N ALA A 219 18.06 -21.24 -7.42
CA ALA A 219 16.64 -21.16 -7.75
C ALA A 219 15.69 -20.98 -6.54
N THR A 220 16.23 -20.53 -5.39
CA THR A 220 15.44 -20.10 -4.22
C THR A 220 15.37 -18.56 -4.16
N TRP A 221 14.59 -18.00 -3.24
CA TRP A 221 14.48 -16.55 -3.11
C TRP A 221 15.44 -15.99 -2.07
N SER A 222 15.86 -14.76 -2.26
CA SER A 222 16.73 -14.00 -1.36
C SER A 222 16.27 -12.56 -1.29
N VAL A 223 16.71 -11.84 -0.25
CA VAL A 223 16.36 -10.44 -0.02
C VAL A 223 17.58 -9.63 0.38
N GLU A 224 17.73 -8.43 -0.18
CA GLU A 224 18.83 -7.50 0.12
C GLU A 224 18.33 -6.06 0.24
N LYS A 225 18.92 -5.28 1.15
CA LYS A 225 18.60 -3.86 1.31
C LYS A 225 19.27 -3.05 0.20
N VAL A 226 18.47 -2.29 -0.55
CA VAL A 226 18.97 -1.48 -1.68
C VAL A 226 18.80 0.02 -1.47
N ILE A 227 17.84 0.45 -0.64
CA ILE A 227 17.64 1.87 -0.27
C ILE A 227 17.46 1.97 1.25
N GLN A 228 18.06 3.00 1.84
CA GLN A 228 17.84 3.40 3.23
C GLN A 228 17.57 4.90 3.29
N VAL A 229 16.45 5.29 3.89
CA VAL A 229 16.19 6.68 4.30
C VAL A 229 16.70 6.84 5.74
N PRO A 230 17.64 7.75 6.02
CA PRO A 230 18.18 7.92 7.36
C PRO A 230 17.12 8.53 8.29
N PRO A 231 17.02 8.06 9.56
CA PRO A 231 16.17 8.72 10.53
C PRO A 231 16.70 10.13 10.86
N LYS A 232 15.81 11.00 11.32
CA LYS A 232 16.14 12.36 11.76
C LYS A 232 16.11 12.42 13.28
N LYS A 233 17.09 13.08 13.92
CA LYS A 233 16.99 13.33 15.36
C LYS A 233 16.11 14.53 15.60
N VAL A 234 15.12 14.38 16.48
CA VAL A 234 14.06 15.39 16.66
C VAL A 234 13.70 15.62 18.12
N LYS A 235 13.07 16.76 18.37
CA LYS A 235 12.40 17.12 19.63
C LYS A 235 10.93 17.44 19.34
N GLY A 236 10.05 17.15 20.30
CA GLY A 236 8.60 17.36 20.13
C GLY A 236 7.89 16.22 19.41
N TRP A 237 8.53 15.04 19.33
CA TRP A 237 7.98 13.79 18.79
C TRP A 237 7.98 12.70 19.87
N MET A 238 7.20 11.63 19.65
CA MET A 238 7.07 10.45 20.52
C MET A 238 8.40 9.72 20.82
N LEU A 239 9.40 9.86 19.95
CA LEU A 239 10.70 9.19 19.97
C LEU A 239 11.79 10.19 19.52
N PRO A 240 13.04 10.04 20.01
CA PRO A 240 14.13 10.96 19.66
C PRO A 240 14.61 10.80 18.21
N GLU A 241 14.43 9.62 17.62
CA GLU A 241 14.74 9.34 16.22
C GLU A 241 13.44 9.13 15.44
N MET A 242 13.30 9.87 14.35
CA MET A 242 12.11 9.88 13.50
C MET A 242 12.40 9.15 12.18
N PRO A 243 11.77 7.99 11.92
CA PRO A 243 11.88 7.31 10.63
C PRO A 243 11.16 8.10 9.54
N GLY A 244 11.48 7.83 8.27
CA GLY A 244 10.72 8.35 7.14
C GLY A 244 9.30 7.79 7.07
N LEU A 245 9.17 6.53 7.50
CA LEU A 245 7.98 5.70 7.40
C LEU A 245 7.55 5.50 5.94
N ILE A 246 8.24 4.59 5.25
CA ILE A 246 7.91 4.24 3.87
C ILE A 246 6.60 3.44 3.83
N THR A 247 5.48 4.11 3.53
CA THR A 247 4.15 3.49 3.63
C THR A 247 3.66 2.87 2.35
N ASP A 248 4.07 3.40 1.19
CA ASP A 248 3.65 2.89 -0.11
C ASP A 248 4.80 2.93 -1.11
N ILE A 249 4.81 1.96 -2.03
CA ILE A 249 5.73 1.89 -3.15
C ILE A 249 5.00 1.51 -4.45
N LEU A 250 5.50 2.03 -5.57
CA LEU A 250 5.08 1.57 -6.91
C LEU A 250 6.21 1.70 -7.92
N LEU A 251 6.07 1.01 -9.04
CA LEU A 251 6.99 1.06 -10.17
C LEU A 251 6.32 1.71 -11.39
N SER A 252 7.08 2.45 -12.19
CA SER A 252 6.63 2.84 -13.53
C SER A 252 6.50 1.63 -14.44
N LEU A 253 5.54 1.62 -15.38
CA LEU A 253 5.26 0.47 -16.25
C LEU A 253 6.44 -0.02 -17.10
N ASP A 254 7.43 0.84 -17.33
CA ASP A 254 8.66 0.51 -18.04
C ASP A 254 9.77 -0.05 -17.12
N ASP A 255 9.45 -0.33 -15.86
CA ASP A 255 10.35 -0.83 -14.81
C ASP A 255 11.61 0.03 -14.59
N ARG A 256 11.53 1.30 -14.96
CA ARG A 256 12.68 2.22 -14.88
C ARG A 256 12.73 3.00 -13.58
N PHE A 257 11.59 3.33 -13.00
CA PHE A 257 11.50 4.13 -11.79
C PHE A 257 10.71 3.46 -10.68
N LEU A 258 11.29 3.46 -9.49
CA LEU A 258 10.62 3.15 -8.23
C LEU A 258 10.23 4.46 -7.55
N TYR A 259 9.00 4.52 -7.06
CA TYR A 259 8.48 5.63 -6.28
C TYR A 259 8.09 5.13 -4.90
N PHE A 260 8.28 5.96 -3.89
CA PHE A 260 7.79 5.68 -2.55
C PHE A 260 7.47 6.95 -1.76
N SER A 261 6.58 6.82 -0.79
CA SER A 261 6.16 7.89 0.11
C SER A 261 6.73 7.70 1.52
N ASN A 262 7.43 8.72 2.02
CA ASN A 262 7.80 8.81 3.43
C ASN A 262 6.71 9.59 4.17
N TRP A 263 5.75 8.88 4.75
CA TRP A 263 4.58 9.51 5.34
C TRP A 263 4.93 10.45 6.48
N ILE A 264 5.91 10.08 7.33
CA ILE A 264 6.32 10.87 8.48
C ILE A 264 7.20 12.07 8.08
N HIS A 265 8.23 11.84 7.25
CA HIS A 265 9.11 12.91 6.78
C HIS A 265 8.39 13.88 5.84
N GLY A 266 7.35 13.43 5.15
CA GLY A 266 6.53 14.30 4.32
C GLY A 266 6.92 14.35 2.86
N ASP A 267 7.82 13.49 2.37
CA ASP A 267 8.30 13.52 0.99
C ASP A 267 7.95 12.28 0.18
N VAL A 268 7.81 12.48 -1.13
CA VAL A 268 7.80 11.40 -2.12
C VAL A 268 9.15 11.39 -2.83
N ARG A 269 9.69 10.20 -3.06
CA ARG A 269 10.94 10.01 -3.78
C ARG A 269 10.73 9.21 -5.05
N GLN A 270 11.56 9.51 -6.05
CA GLN A 270 11.69 8.78 -7.31
C GLN A 270 13.13 8.27 -7.39
N TYR A 271 13.29 6.98 -7.64
CA TYR A 271 14.59 6.31 -7.82
C TYR A 271 14.65 5.69 -9.21
N ASP A 272 15.73 5.96 -9.94
CA ASP A 272 16.11 5.21 -11.14
C ASP A 272 16.58 3.82 -10.72
N ILE A 273 15.87 2.79 -11.19
CA ILE A 273 16.12 1.37 -10.93
C ILE A 273 16.57 0.61 -12.19
N SER A 274 17.14 1.32 -13.18
CA SER A 274 17.76 0.67 -14.35
C SER A 274 18.83 -0.37 -13.96
N ASP A 275 19.43 -0.22 -12.77
CA ASP A 275 20.11 -1.30 -12.03
C ASP A 275 19.34 -1.51 -10.71
N PRO A 276 18.46 -2.53 -10.63
CA PRO A 276 17.66 -2.81 -9.43
C PRO A 276 18.47 -3.04 -8.16
N ARG A 277 19.75 -3.45 -8.28
CA ARG A 277 20.65 -3.70 -7.16
C ARG A 277 21.27 -2.41 -6.62
N LYS A 278 21.25 -1.33 -7.41
CA LYS A 278 21.81 -0.03 -7.05
C LYS A 278 20.89 1.12 -7.47
N PRO A 279 19.67 1.21 -6.88
CA PRO A 279 18.76 2.32 -7.16
C PRO A 279 19.42 3.68 -6.89
N ARG A 280 19.13 4.67 -7.74
CA ARG A 280 19.70 6.02 -7.62
C ARG A 280 18.60 7.06 -7.45
N LEU A 281 18.69 7.90 -6.43
CA LEU A 281 17.73 8.99 -6.22
C LEU A 281 17.73 9.91 -7.44
N ALA A 282 16.56 10.07 -8.05
CA ALA A 282 16.32 10.81 -9.29
C ALA A 282 15.41 12.03 -9.08
N GLY A 283 14.54 12.00 -8.06
CA GLY A 283 13.69 13.12 -7.69
C GLY A 283 13.16 13.02 -6.26
N GLN A 284 12.85 14.16 -5.66
CA GLN A 284 12.25 14.27 -4.33
C GLN A 284 11.35 15.50 -4.28
N VAL A 285 10.18 15.37 -3.65
CA VAL A 285 9.27 16.50 -3.40
C VAL A 285 8.65 16.40 -2.01
N PHE A 286 8.68 17.48 -1.25
CA PHE A 286 8.02 17.58 0.06
C PHE A 286 6.57 18.02 -0.11
N LEU A 287 5.66 17.23 0.47
CA LEU A 287 4.20 17.37 0.38
C LEU A 287 3.54 17.43 1.77
N GLY A 288 4.17 18.12 2.72
CA GLY A 288 3.71 18.21 4.10
C GLY A 288 4.61 17.40 5.04
N GLY A 289 3.99 16.50 5.81
CA GLY A 289 4.65 15.72 6.85
C GLY A 289 4.91 16.51 8.11
N SER A 290 5.65 15.89 9.03
CA SER A 290 5.76 16.43 10.38
C SER A 290 6.97 17.31 10.63
N ILE A 291 7.96 17.25 9.74
CA ILE A 291 9.18 18.06 9.85
C ILE A 291 9.01 19.44 9.22
N VAL A 292 7.79 19.89 8.91
CA VAL A 292 7.53 21.23 8.38
C VAL A 292 8.02 22.31 9.35
N LYS A 293 8.61 23.35 8.79
CA LYS A 293 9.13 24.50 9.52
C LYS A 293 8.03 25.21 10.31
N GLY A 294 8.33 25.55 11.56
CA GLY A 294 7.37 26.15 12.49
C GLY A 294 6.28 25.19 12.98
N GLY A 295 6.39 23.90 12.65
CA GLY A 295 5.55 22.84 13.23
C GLY A 295 5.95 22.48 14.67
N PRO A 296 5.24 21.51 15.28
CA PRO A 296 5.50 21.07 16.66
C PRO A 296 6.82 20.29 16.80
N VAL A 297 7.37 19.80 15.69
CA VAL A 297 8.62 19.02 15.67
C VAL A 297 9.77 19.93 15.27
N GLN A 298 10.81 19.91 16.10
CA GLN A 298 12.10 20.52 15.80
C GLN A 298 13.08 19.44 15.35
N VAL A 299 13.67 19.61 14.16
CA VAL A 299 14.75 18.73 13.67
C VAL A 299 16.08 19.22 14.24
N LEU A 300 16.80 18.33 14.91
CA LEU A 300 18.09 18.61 15.57
C LEU A 300 19.26 18.16 14.71
N GLU A 301 19.15 17.00 14.08
CA GLU A 301 20.14 16.47 13.14
C GLU A 301 19.42 15.84 11.94
N ASP A 302 19.87 16.21 10.75
CA ASP A 302 19.38 15.71 9.46
C ASP A 302 20.58 15.50 8.53
N GLN A 303 20.68 14.30 7.94
CA GLN A 303 21.78 13.96 7.04
C GLN A 303 21.51 14.40 5.60
N GLU A 304 20.25 14.69 5.26
CA GLU A 304 19.80 14.94 3.89
C GLU A 304 19.43 16.41 3.66
N LEU A 305 18.84 17.07 4.67
CA LEU A 305 18.37 18.45 4.55
C LEU A 305 19.20 19.42 5.39
N THR A 306 19.40 20.63 4.87
CA THR A 306 20.03 21.73 5.59
C THR A 306 19.04 22.55 6.43
N CYS A 307 17.74 22.45 6.12
CA CYS A 307 16.67 23.11 6.87
C CYS A 307 15.34 22.35 6.72
N GLN A 308 14.43 22.55 7.68
CA GLN A 308 13.08 22.00 7.64
C GLN A 308 12.27 22.56 6.46
N PRO A 309 11.52 21.73 5.71
CA PRO A 309 10.73 22.16 4.56
C PRO A 309 9.61 23.14 4.96
N GLU A 310 9.21 24.01 4.03
CA GLU A 310 8.10 24.93 4.26
C GLU A 310 6.75 24.19 4.35
N PRO A 311 5.78 24.68 5.15
CA PRO A 311 4.44 24.13 5.16
C PRO A 311 3.79 24.15 3.77
N LEU A 312 3.17 23.04 3.37
CA LEU A 312 2.52 22.95 2.07
C LEU A 312 1.19 23.71 2.06
N VAL A 313 1.05 24.65 1.11
CA VAL A 313 -0.21 25.33 0.81
C VAL A 313 -0.51 25.19 -0.68
N VAL A 314 -1.67 24.62 -1.02
CA VAL A 314 -2.14 24.44 -2.39
C VAL A 314 -3.52 25.04 -2.52
N LYS A 315 -3.71 25.93 -3.50
CA LYS A 315 -4.99 26.62 -3.74
C LYS A 315 -5.60 27.24 -2.47
N GLY A 316 -4.76 27.81 -1.61
CA GLY A 316 -5.15 28.44 -0.35
C GLY A 316 -5.46 27.49 0.81
N LYS A 317 -5.41 26.16 0.61
CA LYS A 317 -5.52 25.16 1.68
C LYS A 317 -4.14 24.77 2.18
N ARG A 318 -3.92 24.86 3.49
CA ARG A 318 -2.78 24.22 4.14
C ARG A 318 -3.03 22.71 4.21
N VAL A 319 -2.12 21.93 3.66
CA VAL A 319 -2.24 20.46 3.66
C VAL A 319 -1.78 19.91 5.00
N ALA A 320 -2.60 19.05 5.61
CA ALA A 320 -2.28 18.29 6.81
C ALA A 320 -1.87 16.86 6.43
N GLY A 321 -1.13 16.19 7.32
CA GLY A 321 -0.58 14.86 7.03
C GLY A 321 0.70 14.92 6.20
N GLY A 322 1.20 13.74 5.82
CA GLY A 322 2.25 13.57 4.81
C GLY A 322 1.74 12.72 3.64
N PRO A 323 2.54 12.55 2.58
CA PRO A 323 2.16 11.74 1.43
C PRO A 323 2.05 10.27 1.85
N GLN A 324 0.98 9.59 1.46
CA GLN A 324 0.72 8.19 1.81
C GLN A 324 0.54 7.37 0.52
N MET A 325 -0.67 7.04 0.08
CA MET A 325 -0.85 6.27 -1.16
C MET A 325 -0.45 7.14 -2.34
N ILE A 326 0.31 6.53 -3.24
CA ILE A 326 0.72 7.12 -4.49
C ILE A 326 0.15 6.29 -5.64
N GLN A 327 -0.22 6.94 -6.74
CA GLN A 327 -0.67 6.24 -7.93
C GLN A 327 -0.19 6.93 -9.20
N LEU A 328 0.63 6.22 -9.97
CA LEU A 328 1.24 6.72 -11.19
C LEU A 328 0.32 6.48 -12.39
N SER A 329 0.24 7.46 -13.28
CA SER A 329 -0.42 7.29 -14.57
C SER A 329 0.34 6.29 -15.45
N LEU A 330 -0.38 5.61 -16.34
CA LEU A 330 0.22 4.60 -17.23
C LEU A 330 1.35 5.16 -18.12
N ASP A 331 1.30 6.45 -18.49
CA ASP A 331 2.38 7.11 -19.25
C ASP A 331 3.55 7.58 -18.38
N GLY A 332 3.50 7.35 -17.06
CA GLY A 332 4.52 7.71 -16.10
C GLY A 332 4.63 9.20 -15.75
N LYS A 333 3.80 10.08 -16.33
CA LYS A 333 4.00 11.54 -16.26
C LYS A 333 3.31 12.24 -15.09
N ARG A 334 2.37 11.56 -14.43
CA ARG A 334 1.54 12.14 -13.35
C ARG A 334 1.47 11.15 -12.20
N LEU A 335 1.89 11.59 -11.03
CA LEU A 335 1.78 10.83 -9.79
C LEU A 335 0.73 11.51 -8.90
N TYR A 336 -0.33 10.81 -8.54
CA TYR A 336 -1.33 11.31 -7.59
C TYR A 336 -1.00 10.82 -6.20
N VAL A 337 -1.29 11.64 -5.19
CA VAL A 337 -0.88 11.38 -3.80
C VAL A 337 -2.03 11.69 -2.86
N THR A 338 -2.39 10.76 -1.98
CA THR A 338 -3.27 11.00 -0.83
C THR A 338 -2.47 11.10 0.48
N THR A 339 -3.13 11.44 1.59
CA THR A 339 -2.42 11.78 2.84
C THR A 339 -2.80 10.96 4.08
N SER A 340 -3.79 10.08 3.99
CA SER A 340 -4.25 9.24 5.11
C SER A 340 -3.61 7.86 5.05
N LEU A 341 -3.09 7.38 6.18
CA LEU A 341 -2.61 6.01 6.34
C LEU A 341 -3.72 5.13 6.92
N TYR A 342 -3.96 5.24 8.23
CA TYR A 342 -4.91 4.41 8.97
C TYR A 342 -5.46 5.26 10.10
N SER A 343 -6.77 5.30 10.30
CA SER A 343 -7.44 6.33 11.10
C SER A 343 -6.89 6.50 12.53
N ASP A 344 -6.52 5.43 13.24
CA ASP A 344 -5.88 5.56 14.57
C ASP A 344 -4.44 6.10 14.50
N TRP A 345 -3.69 5.75 13.46
CA TRP A 345 -2.33 6.26 13.24
C TRP A 345 -2.38 7.72 12.78
N ASP A 346 -3.30 8.06 11.86
CA ASP A 346 -3.55 9.43 11.43
C ASP A 346 -3.88 10.32 12.62
N LYS A 347 -4.78 9.87 13.51
CA LYS A 347 -5.12 10.59 14.73
C LYS A 347 -3.92 10.78 15.68
N GLN A 348 -3.05 9.78 15.75
CA GLN A 348 -1.87 9.82 16.62
C GLN A 348 -0.76 10.73 16.08
N PHE A 349 -0.45 10.63 14.78
CA PHE A 349 0.69 11.31 14.16
C PHE A 349 0.31 12.64 13.52
N TYR A 350 -0.92 12.77 13.02
CA TYR A 350 -1.45 13.95 12.35
C TYR A 350 -2.87 14.29 12.83
N PRO A 351 -3.06 14.69 14.09
CA PRO A 351 -4.40 15.02 14.62
C PRO A 351 -5.13 16.10 13.80
N ASP A 352 -4.39 17.02 13.16
CA ASP A 352 -4.98 18.01 12.26
C ASP A 352 -5.55 17.38 10.97
N LEU A 353 -5.02 16.25 10.49
CA LEU A 353 -5.57 15.54 9.33
C LEU A 353 -7.02 15.07 9.58
N ILE A 354 -7.30 14.61 10.81
CA ILE A 354 -8.65 14.21 11.22
C ILE A 354 -9.62 15.41 11.24
N ARG A 355 -9.12 16.61 11.58
CA ARG A 355 -9.94 17.83 11.65
C ARG A 355 -10.13 18.49 10.29
N GLU A 356 -9.09 18.50 9.45
CA GLU A 356 -9.06 19.26 8.21
C GLU A 356 -9.39 18.42 6.97
N GLY A 357 -9.40 17.10 7.10
CA GLY A 357 -9.60 16.14 6.01
C GLY A 357 -8.35 15.96 5.15
N SER A 358 -8.30 14.83 4.46
CA SER A 358 -7.23 14.53 3.51
C SER A 358 -7.40 15.27 2.19
N VAL A 359 -6.42 15.08 1.31
CA VAL A 359 -6.44 15.66 -0.04
C VAL A 359 -5.99 14.64 -1.08
N ILE A 360 -6.26 14.90 -2.36
CA ILE A 360 -5.45 14.37 -3.47
C ILE A 360 -4.64 15.51 -4.08
N LEU A 361 -3.34 15.30 -4.22
CA LEU A 361 -2.39 16.15 -4.92
C LEU A 361 -1.97 15.48 -6.23
N GLN A 362 -1.52 16.27 -7.21
CA GLN A 362 -0.86 15.77 -8.43
C GLN A 362 0.58 16.27 -8.46
N VAL A 363 1.52 15.37 -8.74
CA VAL A 363 2.92 15.65 -8.98
C VAL A 363 3.22 15.34 -10.45
N ASP A 364 3.80 16.31 -11.15
CA ASP A 364 4.35 16.13 -12.48
C ASP A 364 5.70 15.41 -12.38
N VAL A 365 5.88 14.40 -13.23
CA VAL A 365 7.04 13.50 -13.22
C VAL A 365 7.85 13.69 -14.50
N ASP A 366 9.15 13.96 -14.36
CA ASP A 366 10.10 13.90 -15.48
C ASP A 366 10.53 12.45 -15.69
N THR A 367 9.98 11.81 -16.72
CA THR A 367 10.25 10.42 -17.08
C THR A 367 11.57 10.25 -17.85
N GLU A 368 12.19 11.33 -18.33
CA GLU A 368 13.43 11.23 -19.10
C GLU A 368 14.65 11.28 -18.18
N LYS A 369 14.70 12.27 -17.29
CA LYS A 369 15.86 12.53 -16.41
C LYS A 369 15.60 12.17 -14.95
N GLY A 370 14.35 11.95 -14.58
CA GLY A 370 13.94 12.01 -13.19
C GLY A 370 13.68 13.44 -12.74
N GLY A 371 12.79 13.60 -11.77
CA GLY A 371 12.36 14.87 -11.24
C GLY A 371 10.87 14.84 -10.87
N LEU A 372 10.56 15.41 -9.71
CA LEU A 372 9.21 15.51 -9.19
C LEU A 372 8.89 16.98 -8.95
N LYS A 373 7.73 17.43 -9.44
CA LYS A 373 7.25 18.80 -9.22
C LYS A 373 5.77 18.80 -8.90
N LEU A 374 5.40 19.38 -7.76
CA LEU A 374 3.99 19.57 -7.41
C LEU A 374 3.29 20.42 -8.47
N ASN A 375 2.12 19.97 -8.94
CA ASN A 375 1.22 20.78 -9.74
C ASN A 375 0.38 21.68 -8.81
N PRO A 376 0.59 23.01 -8.80
CA PRO A 376 -0.11 23.92 -7.90
C PRO A 376 -1.61 24.11 -8.24
N ASP A 377 -2.03 23.71 -9.43
CA ASP A 377 -3.38 23.94 -9.95
C ASP A 377 -4.35 22.78 -9.64
N PHE A 378 -3.83 21.63 -9.21
CA PHE A 378 -4.59 20.45 -8.88
C PHE A 378 -4.71 20.24 -7.35
N LEU A 379 -5.94 20.15 -6.86
CA LEU A 379 -6.25 19.78 -5.48
C LEU A 379 -7.66 19.20 -5.44
N VAL A 380 -7.82 18.01 -4.87
CA VAL A 380 -9.11 17.52 -4.38
C VAL A 380 -9.09 17.62 -2.86
N ASP A 381 -10.03 18.35 -2.29
CA ASP A 381 -10.12 18.61 -0.84
C ASP A 381 -11.30 17.85 -0.23
N PHE A 382 -11.01 16.86 0.62
CA PHE A 382 -12.01 16.04 1.31
C PHE A 382 -12.41 16.62 2.68
N GLY A 383 -11.90 17.80 3.06
CA GLY A 383 -12.22 18.46 4.33
C GLY A 383 -13.65 19.00 4.41
N LYS A 384 -14.31 19.17 3.26
CA LYS A 384 -15.64 19.79 3.15
C LYS A 384 -16.70 18.82 2.65
N GLU A 385 -16.46 17.51 2.80
CA GLU A 385 -17.46 16.50 2.47
C GLU A 385 -18.74 16.70 3.32
N PRO A 386 -19.94 16.34 2.81
CA PRO A 386 -21.21 16.69 3.45
C PRO A 386 -21.40 16.20 4.89
N LEU A 387 -20.69 15.13 5.28
CA LEU A 387 -20.74 14.53 6.62
C LEU A 387 -19.52 14.87 7.49
N GLY A 388 -18.75 15.89 7.08
CA GLY A 388 -17.50 16.28 7.71
C GLY A 388 -16.28 15.74 6.98
N PRO A 389 -15.07 16.06 7.48
CA PRO A 389 -13.82 15.69 6.83
C PRO A 389 -13.71 14.19 6.55
N ALA A 390 -13.31 13.83 5.33
CA ALA A 390 -13.02 12.45 4.95
C ALA A 390 -11.52 12.20 4.76
N LEU A 391 -11.13 10.94 4.88
CA LEU A 391 -9.78 10.45 4.78
C LEU A 391 -9.69 9.53 3.54
N ALA A 392 -9.10 10.05 2.47
CA ALA A 392 -8.85 9.37 1.21
C ALA A 392 -7.54 8.60 1.31
N HIS A 393 -7.57 7.34 0.84
CA HIS A 393 -6.47 6.39 0.91
C HIS A 393 -6.05 5.97 -0.51
N GLU A 394 -6.39 4.76 -0.97
CA GLU A 394 -5.99 4.27 -2.29
C GLU A 394 -6.79 4.90 -3.44
N MET A 395 -6.14 5.03 -4.60
CA MET A 395 -6.72 5.55 -5.84
C MET A 395 -6.60 4.51 -6.94
N ARG A 396 -7.65 4.33 -7.75
CA ARG A 396 -7.63 3.47 -8.93
C ARG A 396 -8.02 4.23 -10.19
N TYR A 397 -7.22 4.07 -11.25
CA TYR A 397 -7.49 4.72 -12.51
C TYR A 397 -8.58 3.96 -13.29
N PRO A 398 -9.51 4.67 -13.95
CA PRO A 398 -10.40 4.03 -14.90
C PRO A 398 -9.59 3.30 -15.98
N GLY A 399 -9.78 1.98 -16.07
CA GLY A 399 -9.09 1.15 -17.05
C GLY A 399 -7.81 0.47 -16.56
N GLY A 400 -7.37 0.70 -15.33
CA GLY A 400 -6.19 0.09 -14.73
C GLY A 400 -5.02 1.06 -14.56
N ASP A 401 -4.10 0.68 -13.68
CA ASP A 401 -2.92 1.43 -13.25
C ASP A 401 -1.77 0.48 -12.93
N CYS A 402 -0.57 1.04 -12.67
CA CYS A 402 0.64 0.25 -12.44
C CYS A 402 0.62 -0.58 -11.15
N THR A 403 -0.42 -0.48 -10.31
CA THR A 403 -0.53 -1.29 -9.10
C THR A 403 -1.77 -2.19 -9.14
N SER A 404 -2.57 -2.17 -10.21
CA SER A 404 -3.80 -2.98 -10.33
C SER A 404 -3.67 -4.19 -11.23
N ASP A 405 -2.66 -4.18 -12.08
CA ASP A 405 -2.51 -5.09 -13.19
C ASP A 405 -1.33 -6.02 -12.99
N ILE A 406 -1.54 -7.27 -13.37
CA ILE A 406 -0.51 -8.31 -13.41
C ILE A 406 -0.49 -8.83 -14.84
N TRP A 407 0.68 -8.79 -15.46
CA TRP A 407 0.89 -9.19 -16.84
C TRP A 407 1.31 -10.68 -16.89
N ILE A 408 0.91 -11.38 -17.94
CA ILE A 408 1.14 -12.82 -18.16
C ILE A 408 1.85 -13.01 -19.49
#